data_AF-A0A9D0XWQ0-F1
#
_entry.id   AF-A0A9D0XWQ0-F1
#
_cell.length_a   1.000
_cell.length_b   1.000
_cell.length_c   1.000
_cell.angle_alpha   90.00
_cell.angle_beta   90.00
_cell.angle_gamma   90.00
#
_symmetry.space_group_name_H-M   'P 1'
#
loop_
_entity.id
_entity.type
_entity.pdbx_description
1 polymer ?
#
loop_
_entity_poly.entity_id
_entity_poly.type
_entity_poly.pdbx_seq_one_letter_code
_entity_poly.pdbx_strand_id
1 'polypeptide(L)'
;MEKIYWVQEWAKIRQDEVVRLPDSFDVHSCFLNSVSRAEFDSVFDEIWNMYVDIYGDIIESPERFGMPLYKTEEYNCFSAQARESRIAPYRPFHLLYNMLISGDHVNGDFIVDVRKFKIVNKVKNIHILFERLSDYGFYFEGLKNYKVINQDITMSYPDNPNLILVLKLMADKADNTDRLEDF
;
A
#
# COMPACT_ATOMS: atom_id res chain seq x y z
N MET A 1 20.27 6.31 24.17
CA MET A 1 20.31 5.54 22.92
C MET A 1 18.88 5.36 22.50
N GLU A 2 18.50 5.95 21.37
CA GLU A 2 17.15 5.86 20.83
C GLU A 2 16.86 4.38 20.56
N LYS A 3 15.69 3.88 20.99
CA LYS A 3 15.36 2.46 20.89
C LYS A 3 15.07 2.14 19.44
N ILE A 4 15.98 1.43 18.77
CA ILE A 4 15.80 1.00 17.39
C ILE A 4 14.96 -0.29 17.38
N TYR A 5 13.80 -0.25 16.71
CA TYR A 5 12.98 -1.43 16.45
C TYR A 5 13.40 -2.10 15.14
N TRP A 6 13.29 -3.43 15.06
CA TRP A 6 13.57 -4.17 13.82
C TRP A 6 12.76 -3.65 12.63
N VAL A 7 11.52 -3.17 12.85
CA VAL A 7 10.68 -2.67 11.76
C VAL A 7 11.22 -1.39 11.14
N GLN A 8 11.93 -0.54 11.88
CA GLN A 8 12.52 0.69 11.36
C GLN A 8 13.70 0.36 10.43
N GLU A 9 14.55 -0.59 10.82
CA GLU A 9 15.64 -1.11 9.98
C GLU A 9 15.08 -1.68 8.66
N TRP A 10 14.03 -2.50 8.75
CA TRP A 10 13.42 -3.08 7.55
C TRP A 10 12.71 -2.06 6.69
N ALA A 11 12.01 -1.08 7.27
CA ALA A 11 11.38 -0.01 6.51
C ALA A 11 12.42 0.83 5.77
N LYS A 12 13.59 1.08 6.38
CA LYS A 12 14.70 1.77 5.72
C LYS A 12 15.24 0.97 4.53
N ILE A 13 15.47 -0.32 4.72
CA ILE A 13 15.88 -1.22 3.62
C ILE A 13 14.84 -1.18 2.49
N ARG A 14 13.54 -1.28 2.81
CA ARG A 14 12.49 -1.27 1.78
C ARG A 14 12.39 0.06 1.05
N GLN A 15 12.59 1.17 1.75
CA GLN A 15 12.66 2.50 1.14
C GLN A 15 13.83 2.58 0.14
N ASP A 16 15.00 2.06 0.51
CA ASP A 16 16.19 2.05 -0.34
C ASP A 16 16.08 1.07 -1.52
N GLU A 17 15.22 0.05 -1.40
CA GLU A 17 14.86 -0.90 -2.47
C GLU A 17 13.82 -0.34 -3.46
N VAL A 18 13.13 0.76 -3.13
CA VAL A 18 12.25 1.44 -4.08
C VAL A 18 13.09 1.88 -5.29
N VAL A 19 12.64 1.48 -6.48
CA VAL A 19 13.36 1.76 -7.74
C VAL A 19 13.63 3.25 -7.85
N ARG A 20 14.88 3.61 -8.13
CA ARG A 20 15.21 5.01 -8.47
C ARG A 20 14.53 5.36 -9.78
N LEU A 21 13.57 6.28 -9.70
CA LEU A 21 12.78 6.64 -10.86
C LEU A 21 13.66 7.34 -11.91
N PRO A 22 13.80 6.76 -13.13
CA PRO A 22 14.56 7.42 -14.18
C PRO A 22 13.75 8.57 -14.80
N ASP A 23 14.44 9.58 -15.34
CA ASP A 23 13.82 10.73 -16.02
C ASP A 23 12.90 10.32 -17.19
N SER A 24 13.12 9.14 -17.77
CA SER A 24 12.28 8.56 -18.79
C SER A 24 12.35 7.04 -18.78
N PHE A 25 11.23 6.38 -19.06
CA PHE A 25 11.12 4.94 -19.21
C PHE A 25 10.01 4.57 -20.21
N ASP A 26 10.08 3.37 -20.77
CA ASP A 26 9.03 2.85 -21.66
C ASP A 26 7.86 2.33 -20.84
N VAL A 27 6.65 2.76 -21.20
CA VAL A 27 5.40 2.30 -20.60
C VAL A 27 4.69 1.40 -21.58
N HIS A 28 4.46 0.14 -21.18
CA HIS A 28 3.72 -0.80 -22.02
C HIS A 28 2.28 -0.31 -22.23
N SER A 29 1.77 -0.43 -23.46
CA SER A 29 0.46 0.12 -23.87
C SER A 29 -0.71 -0.30 -23.00
N CYS A 30 -0.66 -1.49 -22.40
CA CYS A 30 -1.68 -1.98 -21.46
C CYS A 30 -1.93 -1.05 -20.26
N PHE A 31 -0.95 -0.22 -19.87
CA PHE A 31 -1.10 0.76 -18.79
C PHE A 31 -1.60 2.12 -19.27
N LEU A 32 -1.68 2.34 -20.58
CA LEU A 32 -2.11 3.60 -21.21
C LEU A 32 -3.51 3.50 -21.83
N ASN A 33 -4.24 2.40 -21.56
CA ASN A 33 -5.56 2.16 -22.15
C ASN A 33 -6.62 3.18 -21.71
N SER A 34 -6.48 3.70 -20.49
CA SER A 34 -7.48 4.58 -19.86
C SER A 34 -6.94 5.98 -19.50
N VAL A 35 -5.64 6.21 -19.68
CA VAL A 35 -4.95 7.45 -19.36
C VAL A 35 -3.94 7.77 -20.45
N SER A 36 -3.73 9.05 -20.74
CA SER A 36 -2.66 9.49 -21.63
C SER A 36 -1.30 9.23 -21.01
N ARG A 37 -0.24 9.28 -21.83
CA ARG A 37 1.13 9.11 -21.36
C ARG A 37 1.51 10.14 -20.29
N ALA A 38 1.16 11.41 -20.49
CA ALA A 38 1.47 12.47 -19.54
C ALA A 38 0.72 12.31 -18.20
N GLU A 39 -0.54 11.87 -18.25
CA GLU A 39 -1.31 11.55 -17.04
C GLU A 39 -0.72 10.36 -16.31
N PHE A 40 -0.30 9.32 -17.04
CA PHE A 40 0.37 8.16 -16.44
C PHE A 40 1.67 8.56 -15.75
N ASP A 41 2.53 9.33 -16.42
CA ASP A 41 3.81 9.76 -15.84
C ASP A 41 3.57 10.56 -14.55
N SER A 42 2.63 11.53 -14.57
CA SER A 42 2.26 12.30 -13.38
C SER A 42 1.72 11.44 -12.23
N VAL A 43 0.87 10.46 -12.55
CA VAL A 43 0.31 9.54 -11.55
C VAL A 43 1.39 8.60 -11.00
N PHE A 44 2.30 8.13 -11.84
CA PHE A 44 3.35 7.22 -11.43
C PHE A 44 4.37 7.90 -10.52
N ASP A 45 4.71 9.17 -10.79
CA ASP A 45 5.52 10.01 -9.90
C ASP A 45 4.85 10.16 -8.53
N GLU A 46 3.53 10.41 -8.51
CA GLU A 46 2.75 10.55 -7.28
C GLU A 46 2.71 9.24 -6.47
N ILE A 47 2.46 8.10 -7.14
CA ILE A 47 2.52 6.77 -6.52
C ILE A 47 3.91 6.50 -5.94
N TRP A 48 4.96 6.85 -6.68
CA TRP A 48 6.34 6.66 -6.25
C TRP A 48 6.66 7.46 -4.98
N ASN A 49 6.31 8.75 -4.96
CA ASN A 49 6.51 9.62 -3.79
C ASN A 49 5.74 9.07 -2.58
N MET A 50 4.47 8.68 -2.77
CA MET A 50 3.66 8.07 -1.71
C MET A 50 4.32 6.81 -1.11
N TYR A 51 4.91 5.94 -1.94
CA TYR A 51 5.61 4.75 -1.43
C TYR A 51 6.84 5.11 -0.59
N VAL A 52 7.63 6.07 -1.05
CA VAL A 52 8.82 6.57 -0.33
C VAL A 52 8.43 7.21 1.00
N ASP A 53 7.37 8.03 0.99
CA ASP A 53 6.87 8.74 2.17
C ASP A 53 6.30 7.77 3.20
N ILE A 54 5.50 6.78 2.80
CA ILE A 54 4.97 5.74 3.70
C ILE A 54 6.10 5.00 4.42
N TYR A 55 7.15 4.60 3.69
CA TYR A 55 8.30 3.96 4.36
C TYR A 55 9.02 4.93 5.29
N GLY A 56 9.19 6.20 4.89
CA GLY A 56 9.76 7.25 5.72
C GLY A 56 9.03 7.40 7.05
N ASP A 57 7.71 7.52 7.00
CA ASP A 57 6.89 7.70 8.20
C ASP A 57 6.88 6.45 9.10
N ILE A 58 7.01 5.24 8.53
CA ILE A 58 7.20 4.02 9.32
C ILE A 58 8.56 4.00 10.03
N ILE A 59 9.61 4.52 9.40
CA ILE A 59 10.94 4.66 10.03
C ILE A 59 10.85 5.65 11.20
N GLU A 60 10.15 6.76 11.02
CA GLU A 60 10.05 7.82 12.04
C GLU A 60 9.09 7.47 13.19
N SER A 61 7.96 6.83 12.91
CA SER A 61 6.89 6.59 13.89
C SER A 61 6.15 5.27 13.62
N PRO A 62 6.82 4.11 13.77
CA PRO A 62 6.24 2.80 13.43
C PRO A 62 4.93 2.48 14.18
N GLU A 63 4.76 2.99 15.39
CA GLU A 63 3.54 2.82 16.19
C GLU A 63 2.31 3.46 15.55
N ARG A 64 2.47 4.56 14.80
CA ARG A 64 1.37 5.23 14.08
C ARG A 64 0.78 4.36 12.98
N PHE A 65 1.54 3.38 12.50
CA PHE A 65 1.12 2.40 11.49
C PHE A 65 0.74 1.04 12.10
N GLY A 66 0.73 0.92 13.43
CA GLY A 66 0.47 -0.36 14.10
C GLY A 66 1.53 -1.41 13.78
N MET A 67 2.78 -0.99 13.62
CA MET A 67 3.91 -1.87 13.36
C MET A 67 4.39 -2.59 14.63
N PRO A 68 5.02 -3.77 14.49
CA PRO A 68 5.60 -4.47 15.62
C PRO A 68 6.81 -3.70 16.20
N LEU A 69 6.75 -3.38 17.50
CA LEU A 69 7.79 -2.62 18.21
C LEU A 69 8.78 -3.54 18.93
N TYR A 70 9.40 -4.47 18.20
CA TYR A 70 10.41 -5.38 18.75
C TYR A 70 11.80 -4.75 18.66
N LYS A 71 12.45 -4.55 19.80
CA LYS A 71 13.77 -3.93 19.84
C LYS A 71 14.86 -4.86 19.31
N THR A 72 15.82 -4.31 18.58
CA THR A 72 16.96 -5.06 18.05
C THR A 72 17.88 -5.61 19.16
N GLU A 73 17.92 -4.96 20.33
CA GLU A 73 18.70 -5.40 21.49
C GLU A 73 18.10 -6.63 22.20
N GLU A 74 16.78 -6.83 22.10
CA GLU A 74 16.06 -7.90 22.81
C GLU A 74 15.89 -9.16 21.94
N TYR A 75 15.88 -8.98 20.62
CA TYR A 75 15.60 -10.04 19.65
C TYR A 75 16.69 -10.08 18.59
N ASN A 76 17.34 -11.23 18.40
CA ASN A 76 18.30 -11.39 17.31
C ASN A 76 17.59 -11.49 15.94
N CYS A 77 18.36 -11.35 14.86
CA CYS A 77 17.86 -11.35 13.48
C CYS A 77 17.21 -12.66 13.01
N PHE A 78 17.40 -13.78 13.73
CA PHE A 78 16.80 -15.08 13.39
C PHE A 78 15.49 -15.35 14.14
N SER A 79 15.13 -14.48 15.09
CA SER A 79 13.92 -14.60 15.91
C SER A 79 12.63 -14.47 15.08
N ALA A 80 11.52 -14.98 15.62
CA ALA A 80 10.20 -14.79 15.01
C ALA A 80 9.81 -13.30 14.93
N GLN A 81 10.24 -12.50 15.90
CA GLN A 81 10.02 -11.06 15.99
C GLN A 81 10.73 -10.30 14.86
N ALA A 82 11.99 -10.64 14.59
CA ALA A 82 12.73 -10.07 13.48
C ALA A 82 12.09 -10.44 12.13
N ARG A 83 11.61 -11.69 11.98
CA ARG A 83 10.88 -12.14 10.77
C ARG A 83 9.54 -11.42 10.60
N GLU A 84 8.76 -11.25 11.66
CA GLU A 84 7.51 -10.47 11.60
C GLU A 84 7.78 -9.02 11.22
N SER A 85 8.85 -8.43 11.75
CA SER A 85 9.25 -7.05 11.44
C SER A 85 9.73 -6.89 10.00
N ARG A 86 10.28 -7.93 9.38
CA ARG A 86 10.75 -7.90 7.98
C ARG A 86 9.64 -7.70 6.96
N ILE A 87 8.46 -8.25 7.25
CA ILE A 87 7.29 -8.19 6.35
C ILE A 87 6.34 -7.05 6.71
N ALA A 88 6.45 -6.50 7.92
CA ALA A 88 5.52 -5.50 8.43
C ALA A 88 5.46 -4.19 7.59
N PRO A 89 6.59 -3.67 7.05
CA PRO A 89 6.57 -2.47 6.23
C PRO A 89 5.70 -2.60 4.96
N TYR A 90 5.45 -3.82 4.48
CA TYR A 90 4.59 -4.04 3.32
C TYR A 90 3.09 -3.95 3.61
N ARG A 91 2.68 -3.91 4.87
CA ARG A 91 1.26 -3.96 5.27
C ARG A 91 0.38 -2.87 4.62
N PRO A 92 0.79 -1.58 4.52
CA PRO A 92 -0.01 -0.56 3.86
C PRO A 92 -0.24 -0.89 2.38
N PHE A 93 0.81 -1.33 1.68
CA PHE A 93 0.75 -1.68 0.26
C PHE A 93 -0.04 -2.96 0.01
N HIS A 94 0.09 -3.97 0.87
CA HIS A 94 -0.73 -5.18 0.81
C HIS A 94 -2.20 -4.85 1.07
N LEU A 95 -2.51 -3.90 1.97
CA LEU A 95 -3.88 -3.47 2.19
C LEU A 95 -4.45 -2.82 0.92
N LEU A 96 -3.73 -1.87 0.32
CA LEU A 96 -4.11 -1.23 -0.95
C LEU A 96 -4.30 -2.27 -2.07
N TYR A 97 -3.32 -3.16 -2.25
CA TYR A 97 -3.40 -4.26 -3.22
C TYR A 97 -4.67 -5.10 -3.04
N ASN A 98 -4.93 -5.56 -1.80
CA ASN A 98 -6.10 -6.38 -1.49
C ASN A 98 -7.42 -5.64 -1.78
N MET A 99 -7.47 -4.33 -1.58
CA MET A 99 -8.62 -3.52 -1.96
C MET A 99 -8.79 -3.45 -3.47
N LEU A 100 -7.69 -3.21 -4.21
CA LEU A 100 -7.69 -3.06 -5.66
C LEU A 100 -8.13 -4.35 -6.37
N ILE A 101 -7.63 -5.51 -5.97
CA ILE A 101 -8.05 -6.80 -6.58
C ILE A 101 -9.48 -7.20 -6.19
N SER A 102 -9.98 -6.66 -5.08
CA SER A 102 -11.35 -6.94 -4.61
C SER A 102 -12.37 -5.91 -5.11
N GLY A 103 -11.93 -4.85 -5.78
CA GLY A 103 -12.76 -3.77 -6.26
C GLY A 103 -12.75 -3.59 -7.77
N ASP A 104 -13.71 -2.80 -8.24
CA ASP A 104 -13.89 -2.45 -9.65
C ASP A 104 -14.54 -1.07 -9.79
N HIS A 105 -14.41 -0.45 -10.97
CA HIS A 105 -15.10 0.79 -11.30
C HIS A 105 -16.55 0.52 -11.67
N VAL A 106 -17.49 1.12 -10.93
CA VAL A 106 -18.93 1.02 -11.16
C VAL A 106 -19.51 2.44 -11.21
N ASN A 107 -20.05 2.84 -12.36
CA ASN A 107 -20.66 4.16 -12.58
C ASN A 107 -19.74 5.35 -12.24
N GLY A 108 -18.42 5.18 -12.36
CA GLY A 108 -17.43 6.23 -12.07
C GLY A 108 -16.77 6.10 -10.69
N ASP A 109 -17.38 5.37 -9.77
CA ASP A 109 -16.83 5.14 -8.42
C ASP A 109 -16.03 3.83 -8.37
N PHE A 110 -14.96 3.79 -7.58
CA PHE A 110 -14.27 2.52 -7.32
C PHE A 110 -14.84 1.85 -6.07
N ILE A 111 -15.49 0.70 -6.28
CA ILE A 111 -16.21 -0.02 -5.23
C ILE A 111 -15.49 -1.33 -4.92
N VAL A 112 -15.10 -1.51 -3.67
CA VAL A 112 -14.48 -2.74 -3.13
C VAL A 112 -15.56 -3.65 -2.59
N ASP A 113 -15.72 -4.86 -3.17
CA ASP A 113 -16.62 -5.88 -2.64
C ASP A 113 -16.07 -6.38 -1.30
N VAL A 114 -16.81 -6.12 -0.24
CA VAL A 114 -16.35 -6.41 1.13
C VAL A 114 -16.20 -7.91 1.41
N ARG A 115 -16.95 -8.75 0.70
CA ARG A 115 -16.87 -10.22 0.84
C ARG A 115 -15.60 -10.72 0.19
N LYS A 116 -15.27 -10.26 -1.02
CA LYS A 116 -13.99 -10.57 -1.68
C LYS A 116 -12.82 -10.08 -0.85
N PHE A 117 -12.89 -8.83 -0.40
CA PHE A 117 -11.85 -8.22 0.42
C PHE A 117 -11.58 -9.02 1.71
N LYS A 118 -12.62 -9.48 2.42
CA LYS A 118 -12.46 -10.31 3.62
C LYS A 118 -11.82 -11.68 3.35
N ILE A 119 -11.98 -12.22 2.14
CA ILE A 119 -11.35 -13.50 1.76
C ILE A 119 -9.86 -13.31 1.56
N VAL A 120 -9.45 -12.30 0.77
CA VAL A 120 -8.05 -12.08 0.37
C VAL A 120 -7.23 -11.38 1.46
N ASN A 121 -7.82 -10.46 2.21
CA ASN A 121 -7.06 -9.63 3.14
C ASN A 121 -6.64 -10.40 4.40
N LYS A 122 -5.33 -10.54 4.61
CA LYS A 122 -4.70 -11.08 5.83
C LYS A 122 -3.90 -10.05 6.62
N VAL A 123 -3.94 -8.78 6.20
CA VAL A 123 -3.18 -7.70 6.83
C VAL A 123 -3.68 -7.47 8.26
N LYS A 124 -2.74 -7.32 9.21
CA LYS A 124 -3.04 -6.99 10.61
C LYS A 124 -3.23 -5.47 10.76
N ASN A 125 -3.99 -5.05 11.76
CA ASN A 125 -4.16 -3.64 12.12
C ASN A 125 -4.74 -2.75 11.01
N ILE A 126 -5.57 -3.31 10.12
CA ILE A 126 -6.09 -2.57 8.95
C ILE A 126 -6.81 -1.27 9.30
N HIS A 127 -7.45 -1.16 10.46
CA HIS A 127 -8.13 0.07 10.86
C HIS A 127 -7.17 1.25 11.08
N ILE A 128 -5.97 0.98 11.61
CA ILE A 128 -4.91 1.99 11.74
C ILE A 128 -4.38 2.34 10.35
N LEU A 129 -4.20 1.34 9.48
CA LEU A 129 -3.68 1.54 8.14
C LEU A 129 -4.66 2.32 7.24
N PHE A 130 -5.96 2.06 7.33
CA PHE A 130 -6.98 2.86 6.65
C PHE A 130 -6.90 4.33 7.07
N GLU A 131 -6.75 4.58 8.37
CA GLU A 131 -6.58 5.92 8.89
C GLU A 131 -5.30 6.58 8.36
N ARG A 132 -4.17 5.86 8.36
CA ARG A 132 -2.90 6.39 7.84
C ARG A 132 -2.92 6.62 6.33
N LEU A 133 -3.57 5.74 5.56
CA LEU A 133 -3.71 5.91 4.10
C LEU A 133 -4.47 7.20 3.76
N SER A 134 -5.37 7.67 4.64
CA SER A 134 -6.02 8.96 4.45
C SER A 134 -5.09 10.16 4.56
N ASP A 135 -3.96 10.05 5.27
CA ASP A 135 -2.95 11.12 5.30
C ASP A 135 -2.27 11.29 3.93
N TYR A 136 -2.32 10.26 3.06
CA TYR A 136 -1.72 10.27 1.72
C TYR A 136 -2.74 10.55 0.60
N GLY A 137 -3.95 11.00 0.94
CA GLY A 137 -4.96 11.42 -0.03
C GLY A 137 -6.05 10.39 -0.34
N PHE A 138 -5.99 9.18 0.22
CA PHE A 138 -7.08 8.21 0.06
C PHE A 138 -8.30 8.55 0.91
N TYR A 139 -9.46 8.51 0.28
CA TYR A 139 -10.73 8.64 0.96
C TYR A 139 -11.51 7.32 0.91
N PHE A 140 -12.08 6.94 2.05
CA PHE A 140 -12.79 5.66 2.22
C PHE A 140 -14.17 5.89 2.80
N GLU A 141 -15.21 5.56 2.03
CA GLU A 141 -16.57 5.44 2.53
C GLU A 141 -16.92 3.99 2.80
N GLY A 142 -17.95 3.75 3.62
CA GLY A 142 -18.33 2.38 3.96
C GLY A 142 -17.57 1.79 5.16
N LEU A 143 -16.70 2.56 5.81
CA LEU A 143 -16.04 2.18 7.07
C LEU A 143 -16.74 2.78 8.30
N LYS A 144 -16.63 2.11 9.45
CA LYS A 144 -17.06 2.65 10.76
C LYS A 144 -15.85 2.85 11.67
N ASN A 145 -15.43 4.10 11.89
CA ASN A 145 -14.18 4.42 12.59
C ASN A 145 -12.99 3.65 12.00
N TYR A 146 -12.84 3.71 10.67
CA TYR A 146 -11.85 2.97 9.88
C TYR A 146 -11.94 1.43 9.98
N LYS A 147 -12.98 0.87 10.62
CA LYS A 147 -13.21 -0.56 10.68
C LYS A 147 -14.13 -1.01 9.54
N VAL A 148 -13.75 -2.11 8.90
CA VAL A 148 -14.56 -2.79 7.88
C VAL A 148 -15.81 -3.38 8.52
N ILE A 149 -16.98 -3.10 7.95
CA ILE A 149 -18.26 -3.69 8.36
C ILE A 149 -18.83 -4.59 7.25
N ASN A 150 -20.12 -4.92 7.28
CA ASN A 150 -20.76 -5.74 6.23
C ASN A 150 -21.39 -4.86 5.14
N GLN A 151 -20.63 -3.88 4.65
CA GLN A 151 -20.99 -3.04 3.51
C GLN A 151 -19.76 -2.84 2.64
N ASP A 152 -19.98 -2.64 1.35
CA ASP A 152 -18.90 -2.35 0.41
C ASP A 152 -18.21 -1.03 0.74
N ILE A 153 -16.94 -0.92 0.32
CA ILE A 153 -16.10 0.24 0.61
C ILE A 153 -15.94 1.01 -0.70
N THR A 154 -16.27 2.29 -0.70
CA THR A 154 -15.94 3.18 -1.81
C THR A 154 -14.57 3.77 -1.54
N MET A 155 -13.63 3.61 -2.47
CA MET A 155 -12.29 4.20 -2.38
C MET A 155 -12.17 5.29 -3.44
N SER A 156 -11.71 6.48 -3.04
CA SER A 156 -11.46 7.58 -3.96
C SER A 156 -10.13 8.28 -3.65
N TYR A 157 -9.61 8.99 -4.65
CA TYR A 157 -8.42 9.82 -4.56
C TYR A 157 -8.75 11.19 -5.20
N PRO A 158 -9.33 12.13 -4.42
CA PRO A 158 -9.97 13.32 -4.98
C PRO A 158 -9.05 14.24 -5.79
N ASP A 159 -7.79 14.36 -5.36
CA ASP A 159 -6.82 15.27 -5.99
C ASP A 159 -6.39 14.78 -7.38
N ASN A 160 -6.38 13.46 -7.58
CA ASN A 160 -6.02 12.82 -8.84
C ASN A 160 -6.76 11.48 -9.04
N PRO A 161 -7.96 11.48 -9.63
CA PRO A 161 -8.77 10.27 -9.81
C PRO A 161 -8.09 9.16 -10.63
N ASN A 162 -7.13 9.53 -11.50
CA ASN A 162 -6.38 8.58 -12.32
C ASN A 162 -5.45 7.68 -11.48
N LEU A 163 -5.13 8.06 -10.24
CA LEU A 163 -4.30 7.26 -9.35
C LEU A 163 -4.90 5.88 -9.08
N ILE A 164 -6.21 5.81 -8.81
CA ILE A 164 -6.89 4.53 -8.56
C ILE A 164 -6.92 3.68 -9.82
N LEU A 165 -7.14 4.30 -10.99
CA LEU A 165 -7.13 3.60 -12.27
C LEU A 165 -5.77 2.93 -12.54
N VAL A 166 -4.68 3.68 -12.38
CA VAL A 166 -3.32 3.17 -12.59
C VAL A 166 -2.98 2.09 -11.57
N LEU A 167 -3.26 2.31 -10.28
CA LEU A 167 -3.04 1.31 -9.24
C LEU A 167 -3.83 0.03 -9.49
N LYS A 168 -5.08 0.13 -9.97
CA LYS A 168 -5.91 -1.02 -10.33
C LYS A 168 -5.29 -1.83 -11.47
N LEU A 169 -4.83 -1.16 -12.54
CA LEU A 169 -4.13 -1.83 -13.65
C LEU A 169 -2.87 -2.55 -13.19
N MET A 170 -2.10 -1.95 -12.28
CA MET A 170 -0.91 -2.57 -11.69
C MET A 170 -1.28 -3.78 -10.82
N ALA A 171 -2.29 -3.65 -9.95
CA ALA A 171 -2.75 -4.72 -9.08
C ALA A 171 -3.30 -5.90 -9.88
N ASP A 172 -4.14 -5.66 -10.88
CA ASP A 172 -4.70 -6.72 -11.74
C ASP A 172 -3.61 -7.45 -12.50
N LYS A 173 -2.59 -6.74 -12.98
CA LYS A 173 -1.48 -7.39 -13.68
C LYS A 173 -0.67 -8.27 -12.72
N ALA A 174 -0.41 -7.80 -11.50
CA ALA A 174 0.29 -8.58 -10.49
C ALA A 174 -0.51 -9.83 -10.07
N ASP A 175 -1.82 -9.68 -9.87
CA ASP A 175 -2.74 -10.77 -9.50
C ASP A 175 -2.83 -11.84 -10.59
N ASN A 176 -3.02 -11.42 -11.85
CA ASN A 176 -3.12 -12.32 -12.99
C ASN A 176 -1.81 -13.08 -13.30
N THR A 177 -0.68 -12.62 -12.78
CA THR A 177 0.62 -13.26 -13.00
C THR A 177 1.14 -14.01 -11.78
N ASP A 178 0.40 -14.01 -10.67
CA ASP A 178 0.74 -14.65 -9.38
C ASP A 178 2.14 -14.25 -8.86
N ARG A 179 2.52 -12.98 -9.03
CA ARG A 179 3.88 -12.48 -8.72
C ARG A 179 3.96 -11.68 -7.43
N LEU A 180 2.97 -11.78 -6.54
CA LEU A 180 2.99 -11.04 -5.28
C LEU A 180 4.13 -11.53 -4.35
N GLU A 181 4.43 -12.84 -4.41
CA GLU A 181 5.46 -13.50 -3.59
C GLU A 181 6.85 -13.53 -4.27
N ASP A 182 7.00 -12.92 -5.45
CA ASP A 182 8.28 -12.86 -6.17
C ASP A 182 9.30 -11.88 -5.53
N PHE A 183 8.91 -11.14 -4.47
CA PHE A 183 9.67 -10.05 -3.86
C PHE A 183 9.86 -10.18 -2.33
#